data_AF-A0A8H3YCA6-F1
#
_entry.id   AF-A0A8H3YCA6-F1
#
_cell.length_a   1.000
_cell.length_b   1.000
_cell.length_c   1.000
_cell.angle_alpha   90.00
_cell.angle_beta   90.00
_cell.angle_gamma   90.00
#
_symmetry.space_group_name_H-M   'P 1'
#
loop_
_entity.id
_entity.type
_entity.pdbx_description
1 polymer ?
#
loop_
_entity_poly.entity_id
_entity_poly.type
_entity_poly.pdbx_seq_one_letter_code
_entity_poly.pdbx_strand_id
1 'polypeptide(L)'
;MGAVRNRNWDECPLGAMAMWLFYRFQLSGETFGAHYDSFPRMDERSQWYPIWLSPGKKKDAPISADAHAKATKAVLERAGVRQLSKKVTHIFRESGTRMADLFGASERDIRRGGRWDMSSMAQHYLTTLPRGIIRVLAGFPSSPGQFWLELDLDPPEKLERLVFPHAALWLEKMQYVPEQKRTIAAHGFLNLLLRLRRVLLQDCAFLQQRHPDNLLLKHDIFQSDAYEAYAAQVVQRSKAVKAPMEVQLQQVMPTLHAKMDTISGVLETGVKDIHSVLQQHLRGLREELLPTLSGIDGVQATQMIDQQRIGAFLNLSAQSLQLVTEGTFETRLRLPNEVATETSGDRPAARAGGRGQHAETGRARYSPSTVSIDSRHQCSEFVQPDSFLSGIASRDSACLPIGGRG
;
A
#
# COMPACT_ATOMS: atom_id res chain seq x y z
N MET A 1 -17.35 -3.46 -5.62
CA MET A 1 -16.06 -3.32 -4.92
C MET A 1 -16.37 -2.88 -3.50
N GLY A 2 -15.78 -3.51 -2.49
CA GLY A 2 -15.93 -3.08 -1.10
C GLY A 2 -14.86 -2.08 -0.71
N ALA A 3 -15.02 -1.43 0.44
CA ALA A 3 -14.01 -0.57 1.04
C ALA A 3 -13.88 -0.90 2.53
N VAL A 4 -12.68 -0.72 3.09
CA VAL A 4 -12.39 -0.86 4.52
C VAL A 4 -11.69 0.42 5.00
N ARG A 5 -11.55 0.59 6.32
CA ARG A 5 -10.76 1.69 6.89
C ARG A 5 -9.34 1.61 6.32
N ASN A 6 -8.81 2.73 5.86
CA ASN A 6 -7.41 2.83 5.46
C ASN A 6 -6.59 3.02 6.73
N ARG A 7 -5.35 2.51 6.75
CA ARG A 7 -4.38 2.79 7.80
C ARG A 7 -4.17 4.29 7.99
N ASN A 8 -4.15 5.05 6.89
CA ASN A 8 -4.02 6.50 6.88
C ASN A 8 -5.40 7.16 6.86
N TRP A 9 -5.64 8.12 7.75
CA TRP A 9 -6.95 8.78 7.88
C TRP A 9 -7.27 9.66 6.66
N ASP A 10 -6.27 10.32 6.09
CA ASP A 10 -6.37 11.24 4.95
C ASP A 10 -6.54 10.53 3.60
N GLU A 11 -6.19 9.25 3.53
CA GLU A 11 -6.45 8.37 2.39
C GLU A 11 -7.69 7.48 2.59
N CYS A 12 -8.42 7.63 3.70
CA CYS A 12 -9.52 6.73 4.04
C CYS A 12 -10.80 7.06 3.27
N PRO A 13 -11.28 6.18 2.37
CA PRO A 13 -12.54 6.42 1.66
C PRO A 13 -13.75 6.43 2.59
N LEU A 14 -13.72 5.66 3.69
CA LEU A 14 -14.77 5.68 4.71
C LEU A 14 -14.75 6.97 5.52
N GLY A 15 -13.56 7.50 5.83
CA GLY A 15 -13.38 8.81 6.47
C GLY A 15 -13.95 9.93 5.62
N ALA A 16 -13.52 10.00 4.35
CA ALA A 16 -14.04 10.96 3.38
C ALA A 16 -15.57 10.85 3.20
N MET A 17 -16.11 9.62 3.16
CA MET A 17 -17.55 9.38 3.08
C MET A 17 -18.28 9.88 4.32
N ALA A 18 -17.75 9.60 5.52
CA ALA A 18 -18.33 10.03 6.78
C ALA A 18 -18.38 11.56 6.86
N MET A 19 -17.27 12.22 6.53
CA MET A 19 -17.15 13.67 6.48
C MET A 19 -18.14 14.30 5.48
N TRP A 20 -18.25 13.73 4.28
CA TRP A 20 -19.18 14.19 3.26
C TRP A 20 -20.64 14.05 3.68
N LEU A 21 -21.03 12.89 4.22
CA LEU A 21 -22.40 12.65 4.66
C LEU A 21 -22.75 13.47 5.91
N PHE A 22 -21.80 13.69 6.82
CA PHE A 22 -21.98 14.56 7.97
C PHE A 22 -22.20 16.00 7.52
N TYR A 23 -21.37 16.50 6.59
CA TYR A 23 -21.58 17.80 5.97
C TYR A 23 -23.00 17.89 5.40
N ARG A 24 -23.42 16.91 4.60
CA ARG A 24 -24.73 16.95 3.93
C ARG A 24 -25.93 16.87 4.87
N PHE A 25 -25.89 15.99 5.87
CA PHE A 25 -27.06 15.70 6.69
C PHE A 25 -27.13 16.50 7.99
N GLN A 26 -26.05 17.18 8.39
CA GLN A 26 -26.05 17.96 9.64
C GLN A 26 -25.54 19.39 9.48
N LEU A 27 -24.68 19.69 8.49
CA LEU A 27 -24.02 21.00 8.43
C LEU A 27 -24.51 21.90 7.29
N SER A 28 -24.80 21.34 6.12
CA SER A 28 -25.09 22.10 4.89
C SER A 28 -26.45 22.82 4.92
N GLY A 29 -27.33 22.46 5.86
CA GLY A 29 -28.73 22.87 5.84
C GLY A 29 -29.53 22.26 4.69
N GLU A 30 -29.03 21.18 4.07
CA GLU A 30 -29.75 20.49 3.00
C GLU A 30 -31.05 19.88 3.53
N THR A 31 -32.14 20.19 2.85
CA THR A 31 -33.47 19.69 3.15
C THR A 31 -33.88 18.57 2.19
N PHE A 32 -34.65 17.60 2.71
CA PHE A 32 -35.08 16.40 1.99
C PHE A 32 -36.61 16.25 1.99
N GLY A 33 -37.14 15.76 0.87
CA GLY A 33 -38.57 15.50 0.69
C GLY A 33 -39.46 16.75 0.71
N ALA A 34 -40.78 16.53 0.72
CA ALA A 34 -41.78 17.60 0.70
C ALA A 34 -41.88 18.38 2.03
N HIS A 35 -41.43 17.78 3.13
CA HIS A 35 -41.50 18.37 4.48
C HIS A 35 -40.23 19.13 4.86
N TYR A 36 -39.25 19.23 3.96
CA TYR A 36 -37.98 19.92 4.18
C TYR A 36 -37.23 19.45 5.43
N ASP A 37 -37.25 18.14 5.70
CA ASP A 37 -36.55 17.54 6.84
C ASP A 37 -35.02 17.66 6.65
N SER A 38 -34.28 17.77 7.75
CA SER A 38 -32.80 17.78 7.78
C SER A 38 -32.17 16.44 7.40
N PHE A 39 -32.97 15.37 7.38
CA PHE A 39 -32.54 14.01 7.04
C PHE A 39 -33.63 13.30 6.23
N PRO A 40 -33.29 12.48 5.22
CA PRO A 40 -34.28 11.83 4.39
C PRO A 40 -35.17 10.83 5.12
N ARG A 41 -36.44 10.81 4.73
CA ARG A 41 -37.40 9.82 5.21
C ARG A 41 -37.08 8.43 4.67
N MET A 42 -36.99 7.45 5.57
CA MET A 42 -36.54 6.09 5.23
C MET A 42 -37.68 5.07 5.14
N ASP A 43 -38.92 5.49 5.35
CA ASP A 43 -40.11 4.63 5.36
C ASP A 43 -40.64 4.27 3.97
N GLU A 44 -40.31 5.05 2.94
CA GLU A 44 -40.74 4.77 1.57
C GLU A 44 -39.62 5.03 0.55
N ARG A 45 -39.49 4.14 -0.44
CA ARG A 45 -38.42 4.20 -1.44
C ARG A 45 -38.41 5.52 -2.22
N SER A 46 -39.61 6.05 -2.51
CA SER A 46 -39.80 7.32 -3.23
C SER A 46 -39.12 8.51 -2.54
N GLN A 47 -38.94 8.46 -1.22
CA GLN A 47 -38.42 9.57 -0.43
C GLN A 47 -36.89 9.62 -0.39
N TRP A 48 -36.20 8.50 -0.63
CA TRP A 48 -34.74 8.43 -0.46
C TRP A 48 -33.96 7.85 -1.64
N TYR A 49 -34.59 7.03 -2.50
CA TYR A 49 -33.93 6.52 -3.72
C TYR A 49 -33.53 7.63 -4.70
N PRO A 50 -34.29 8.74 -4.86
CA PRO A 50 -33.89 9.84 -5.74
C PRO A 50 -32.68 10.64 -5.22
N ILE A 51 -32.25 10.41 -3.97
CA ILE A 51 -31.17 11.18 -3.35
C ILE A 51 -29.84 10.64 -3.83
N TRP A 52 -29.19 11.42 -4.70
CA TRP A 52 -27.86 11.12 -5.18
C TRP A 52 -26.83 11.36 -4.10
N LEU A 53 -25.85 10.46 -3.99
CA LEU A 53 -24.72 10.61 -3.07
C LEU A 53 -23.94 11.92 -3.33
N SER A 54 -23.75 12.23 -4.61
CA SER A 54 -23.14 13.48 -5.08
C SER A 54 -24.13 14.18 -6.02
N PRO A 55 -24.99 15.06 -5.48
CA PRO A 55 -25.99 15.76 -6.27
C PRO A 55 -25.32 16.77 -7.21
N GLY A 56 -25.93 16.98 -8.35
CA GLY A 56 -25.57 18.04 -9.28
C GLY A 56 -26.16 19.39 -8.86
N LYS A 57 -26.37 20.28 -9.84
CA LYS A 57 -27.01 21.57 -9.60
C LYS A 57 -28.46 21.43 -9.09
N LYS A 58 -29.16 20.38 -9.54
CA LYS A 58 -30.47 19.98 -9.03
C LYS A 58 -30.26 18.88 -7.99
N LYS A 59 -30.92 18.98 -6.83
CA LYS A 59 -30.78 18.02 -5.71
C LYS A 59 -31.07 16.57 -6.14
N ASP A 60 -32.06 16.38 -7.02
CA ASP A 60 -32.51 15.06 -7.46
C ASP A 60 -31.80 14.55 -8.73
N ALA A 61 -30.74 15.25 -9.17
CA ALA A 61 -29.96 14.86 -10.34
C ALA A 61 -28.52 14.52 -9.94
N PRO A 62 -27.89 13.55 -10.62
CA PRO A 62 -26.47 13.27 -10.39
C PRO A 62 -25.60 14.43 -10.87
N ILE A 63 -24.37 14.52 -10.35
CA ILE A 63 -23.34 15.37 -10.95
C ILE A 63 -23.13 15.00 -12.42
N SER A 64 -23.05 16.00 -13.31
CA SER A 64 -22.79 15.75 -14.73
C SER A 64 -21.35 15.29 -14.95
N ALA A 65 -21.12 14.54 -16.03
CA ALA A 65 -19.78 14.08 -16.40
C ALA A 65 -18.79 15.25 -16.56
N ASP A 66 -19.24 16.35 -17.16
CA ASP A 66 -18.41 17.55 -17.35
C ASP A 66 -18.09 18.26 -16.02
N ALA A 67 -19.06 18.34 -15.11
CA ALA A 67 -18.85 18.93 -13.79
C ALA A 67 -17.86 18.08 -12.98
N HIS A 68 -18.00 16.76 -13.01
CA HIS A 68 -17.06 15.84 -12.39
C HIS A 68 -15.66 15.98 -13.01
N ALA A 69 -15.56 15.98 -14.35
CA ALA A 69 -14.28 16.14 -15.04
C ALA A 69 -13.61 17.47 -14.68
N LYS A 70 -14.37 18.58 -14.66
CA LYS A 70 -13.87 19.91 -14.29
C LYS A 70 -13.36 19.94 -12.84
N ALA A 71 -14.12 19.38 -11.90
CA ALA A 71 -13.71 19.30 -10.50
C ALA A 71 -12.42 18.48 -10.33
N THR A 72 -12.33 17.32 -11.00
CA THR A 72 -11.13 16.47 -10.94
C THR A 72 -9.90 17.17 -11.53
N LYS A 73 -10.04 17.87 -12.66
CA LYS A 73 -8.93 18.66 -13.23
C LYS A 73 -8.43 19.72 -12.26
N ALA A 74 -9.36 20.47 -11.65
CA ALA A 74 -9.00 21.53 -10.69
C ALA A 74 -8.24 20.97 -9.47
N VAL A 75 -8.63 19.80 -8.96
CA VAL A 75 -7.92 19.12 -7.88
C VAL A 75 -6.51 18.70 -8.31
N LEU A 76 -6.38 18.09 -9.49
CA LEU A 76 -5.09 17.63 -10.00
C LEU A 76 -4.13 18.79 -10.31
N GLU A 77 -4.63 19.88 -10.88
CA GLU A 77 -3.84 21.10 -11.13
C GLU A 77 -3.33 21.70 -9.82
N ARG A 78 -4.17 21.77 -8.79
CA ARG A 78 -3.78 22.23 -7.45
C ARG A 78 -2.76 21.30 -6.79
N ALA A 79 -2.82 20.01 -7.07
CA ALA A 79 -1.83 19.04 -6.64
C ALA A 79 -0.52 19.08 -7.46
N GLY A 80 -0.41 19.98 -8.44
CA GLY A 80 0.79 20.15 -9.28
C GLY A 80 0.87 19.18 -10.47
N VAL A 81 -0.19 18.42 -10.76
CA VAL A 81 -0.23 17.49 -11.90
C VAL A 81 -0.57 18.26 -13.18
N ARG A 82 0.45 18.56 -13.99
CA ARG A 82 0.34 19.44 -15.17
C ARG A 82 -0.10 18.72 -16.46
N GLN A 83 0.17 17.42 -16.61
CA GLN A 83 -0.14 16.66 -17.82
C GLN A 83 -1.44 15.87 -17.65
N LEU A 84 -2.57 16.54 -17.87
CA LEU A 84 -3.89 15.93 -17.70
C LEU A 84 -4.34 15.19 -18.96
N SER A 85 -4.62 13.90 -18.82
CA SER A 85 -5.23 13.08 -19.87
C SER A 85 -6.59 13.62 -20.29
N LYS A 86 -6.97 13.41 -21.56
CA LYS A 86 -8.32 13.67 -22.06
C LYS A 86 -9.39 12.87 -21.29
N LYS A 87 -9.01 11.74 -20.69
CA LYS A 87 -9.89 10.84 -19.90
C LYS A 87 -9.71 11.05 -18.39
N VAL A 88 -9.73 12.30 -17.94
CA VAL A 88 -9.45 12.65 -16.53
C VAL A 88 -10.35 11.93 -15.52
N THR A 89 -11.60 11.61 -15.87
CA THR A 89 -12.54 10.90 -14.99
C THR A 89 -12.17 9.42 -14.78
N HIS A 90 -11.33 8.84 -15.64
CA HIS A 90 -10.87 7.45 -15.52
C HIS A 90 -9.56 7.31 -14.74
N ILE A 91 -8.91 8.42 -14.39
CA ILE A 91 -7.58 8.41 -13.77
C ILE A 91 -7.54 7.61 -12.46
N PHE A 92 -8.59 7.69 -11.65
CA PHE A 92 -8.69 6.98 -10.38
C PHE A 92 -8.87 5.46 -10.54
N ARG A 93 -9.51 5.03 -11.63
CA ARG A 93 -9.67 3.59 -11.92
C ARG A 93 -8.34 2.97 -12.35
N GLU A 94 -7.62 3.66 -13.22
CA GLU A 94 -6.31 3.22 -13.70
C GLU A 94 -5.26 3.28 -12.59
N SER A 95 -5.18 4.40 -11.86
CA SER A 95 -4.26 4.54 -10.73
C SER A 95 -4.56 3.52 -9.64
N GLY A 96 -5.81 3.32 -9.23
CA GLY A 96 -6.15 2.30 -8.23
C GLY A 96 -5.73 0.88 -8.65
N THR A 97 -5.78 0.58 -9.95
CA THR A 97 -5.30 -0.70 -10.49
C THR A 97 -3.78 -0.83 -10.40
N ARG A 98 -3.06 0.21 -10.83
CA ARG A 98 -1.59 0.26 -10.77
C ARG A 98 -1.08 0.24 -9.32
N MET A 99 -1.75 0.96 -8.41
CA MET A 99 -1.45 0.95 -6.98
C MET A 99 -1.64 -0.44 -6.39
N ALA A 100 -2.73 -1.13 -6.75
CA ALA A 100 -2.97 -2.49 -6.29
C ALA A 100 -1.88 -3.47 -6.75
N ASP A 101 -1.44 -3.36 -8.01
CA ASP A 101 -0.35 -4.16 -8.57
C ASP A 101 0.99 -3.87 -7.85
N LEU A 102 1.34 -2.59 -7.71
CA LEU A 102 2.55 -2.15 -7.00
C LEU A 102 2.61 -2.63 -5.55
N PHE A 103 1.46 -2.69 -4.89
CA PHE A 103 1.34 -3.15 -3.51
C PHE A 103 1.09 -4.66 -3.39
N GLY A 104 1.25 -5.42 -4.48
CA GLY A 104 1.29 -6.88 -4.45
C GLY A 104 -0.07 -7.58 -4.42
N ALA A 105 -1.13 -6.94 -4.92
CA ALA A 105 -2.39 -7.64 -5.17
C ALA A 105 -2.25 -8.58 -6.39
N SER A 106 -2.84 -9.76 -6.32
CA SER A 106 -2.81 -10.69 -7.45
C SER A 106 -3.58 -10.14 -8.66
N GLU A 107 -3.12 -10.44 -9.88
CA GLU A 107 -3.84 -10.04 -11.11
C GLU A 107 -5.31 -10.50 -11.09
N ARG A 108 -5.57 -11.71 -10.55
CA ARG A 108 -6.93 -12.24 -10.37
C ARG A 108 -7.79 -11.33 -9.48
N ASP A 109 -7.25 -10.87 -8.35
CA ASP A 109 -7.95 -9.95 -7.46
C ASP A 109 -8.16 -8.57 -8.10
N ILE A 110 -7.20 -8.10 -8.89
CA ILE A 110 -7.28 -6.86 -9.65
C ILE A 110 -8.37 -6.94 -10.72
N ARG A 111 -8.38 -8.00 -11.54
CA ARG A 111 -9.43 -8.26 -12.55
C ARG A 111 -10.81 -8.32 -11.93
N ARG A 112 -10.95 -9.01 -10.80
CA ARG A 112 -12.21 -9.11 -10.07
C ARG A 112 -12.63 -7.79 -9.43
N GLY A 113 -11.69 -7.03 -8.86
CA GLY A 113 -11.91 -5.71 -8.28
C GLY A 113 -12.36 -4.67 -9.31
N GLY A 114 -11.69 -4.64 -10.46
CA GLY A 114 -12.00 -3.78 -11.60
C GLY A 114 -13.22 -4.20 -12.41
N ARG A 115 -13.86 -5.32 -12.05
CA ARG A 115 -14.97 -5.96 -12.79
C ARG A 115 -14.63 -6.24 -14.26
N TRP A 116 -13.40 -6.70 -14.52
CA TRP A 116 -12.93 -7.14 -15.83
C TRP A 116 -13.01 -8.64 -16.03
N ASP A 117 -13.24 -9.39 -14.96
CA ASP A 117 -13.55 -10.82 -15.05
C ASP A 117 -15.00 -10.99 -15.54
N MET A 118 -15.13 -11.40 -16.80
CA MET A 118 -16.41 -11.64 -17.46
C MET A 118 -16.81 -13.12 -17.46
N SER A 119 -16.11 -13.96 -16.69
CA SER A 119 -16.49 -15.37 -16.57
C SER A 119 -17.86 -15.52 -15.90
N SER A 120 -18.65 -16.50 -16.34
CA SER A 120 -19.95 -16.83 -15.74
C SER A 120 -19.83 -17.13 -14.25
N MET A 121 -18.71 -17.72 -13.83
CA MET A 121 -18.35 -17.95 -12.44
C MET A 121 -18.32 -16.64 -11.64
N ALA A 122 -17.55 -15.65 -12.11
CA ALA A 122 -17.42 -14.36 -11.44
C ALA A 122 -18.72 -13.54 -11.46
N GLN A 123 -19.53 -13.66 -12.51
CA GLN A 123 -20.77 -12.89 -12.66
C GLN A 123 -21.94 -13.48 -11.86
N HIS A 124 -22.07 -14.80 -11.80
CA HIS A 124 -23.27 -15.46 -11.25
C HIS A 124 -23.05 -16.20 -9.93
N TYR A 125 -21.84 -16.67 -9.65
CA TYR A 125 -21.60 -17.61 -8.55
C TYR A 125 -20.70 -17.05 -7.43
N LEU A 126 -19.77 -16.15 -7.75
CA LEU A 126 -18.81 -15.65 -6.76
C LEU A 126 -19.35 -14.43 -5.97
N THR A 127 -19.86 -14.67 -4.77
CA THR A 127 -20.39 -13.63 -3.87
C THR A 127 -19.34 -12.94 -3.00
N THR A 128 -18.13 -13.49 -2.92
CA THR A 128 -17.07 -12.96 -2.04
C THR A 128 -16.53 -11.61 -2.53
N LEU A 129 -16.14 -10.71 -1.64
CA LEU A 129 -15.43 -9.51 -2.06
C LEU A 129 -13.97 -9.86 -2.40
N PRO A 130 -13.33 -9.20 -3.38
CA PRO A 130 -11.90 -9.41 -3.68
C PRO A 130 -11.07 -8.79 -2.54
N ARG A 131 -10.88 -9.55 -1.45
CA ARG A 131 -10.31 -9.04 -0.19
C ARG A 131 -8.85 -8.61 -0.32
N GLY A 132 -8.07 -9.23 -1.21
CA GLY A 132 -6.66 -8.90 -1.44
C GLY A 132 -6.49 -7.45 -1.89
N ILE A 133 -7.13 -7.05 -2.98
CA ILE A 133 -7.11 -5.66 -3.48
C ILE A 133 -7.72 -4.67 -2.48
N ILE A 134 -8.77 -5.05 -1.75
CA ILE A 134 -9.40 -4.17 -0.75
C ILE A 134 -8.44 -3.86 0.41
N ARG A 135 -7.68 -4.85 0.91
CA ARG A 135 -6.68 -4.66 1.96
C ARG A 135 -5.52 -3.80 1.48
N VAL A 136 -5.00 -4.16 0.31
CA VAL A 136 -3.86 -3.47 -0.31
C VAL A 136 -4.15 -1.99 -0.55
N LEU A 137 -5.31 -1.66 -1.12
CA LEU A 137 -5.71 -0.26 -1.32
C LEU A 137 -6.04 0.49 -0.02
N ALA A 138 -6.18 -0.22 1.09
CA ALA A 138 -6.35 0.35 2.41
C ALA A 138 -5.02 0.46 3.19
N GLY A 139 -3.88 0.20 2.55
CA GLY A 139 -2.56 0.29 3.16
C GLY A 139 -2.16 -0.94 4.00
N PHE A 140 -2.81 -2.09 3.79
CA PHE A 140 -2.50 -3.35 4.49
C PHE A 140 -1.93 -4.41 3.54
N PRO A 141 -1.15 -5.38 4.06
CA PRO A 141 -0.73 -6.53 3.28
C PRO A 141 -1.92 -7.28 2.65
N SER A 142 -1.68 -7.87 1.47
CA SER A 142 -2.69 -8.64 0.75
C SER A 142 -3.13 -9.90 1.49
N SER A 143 -2.26 -10.46 2.33
CA SER A 143 -2.51 -11.69 3.10
C SER A 143 -3.55 -11.51 4.21
N PRO A 144 -4.37 -12.53 4.51
CA PRO A 144 -5.25 -12.53 5.67
C PRO A 144 -4.49 -12.40 7.01
N GLY A 145 -5.13 -11.87 8.04
CA GLY A 145 -4.57 -11.79 9.41
C GLY A 145 -3.54 -10.68 9.65
N GLN A 146 -2.92 -10.16 8.59
CA GLN A 146 -1.82 -9.20 8.68
C GLN A 146 -2.25 -7.71 8.75
N PHE A 147 -3.45 -7.40 9.24
CA PHE A 147 -3.98 -6.04 9.31
C PHE A 147 -4.29 -5.64 10.75
N TRP A 148 -4.02 -4.37 11.08
CA TRP A 148 -4.30 -3.79 12.38
C TRP A 148 -4.62 -2.30 12.24
N LEU A 149 -5.70 -1.85 12.86
CA LEU A 149 -6.08 -0.43 12.88
C LEU A 149 -5.67 0.17 14.23
N GLU A 150 -4.66 1.04 14.19
CA GLU A 150 -4.16 1.76 15.35
C GLU A 150 -5.24 2.67 15.97
N LEU A 151 -6.16 3.14 15.13
CA LEU A 151 -7.25 4.06 15.47
C LEU A 151 -8.48 3.40 16.10
N ASP A 152 -8.47 2.10 16.43
CA ASP A 152 -9.65 1.44 17.01
C ASP A 152 -9.86 1.79 18.50
N LEU A 153 -10.28 3.04 18.73
CA LEU A 153 -10.68 3.57 20.04
C LEU A 153 -12.17 3.95 20.00
N ASP A 154 -12.94 3.39 20.93
CA ASP A 154 -14.37 3.66 21.03
C ASP A 154 -14.61 5.11 21.51
N PRO A 155 -15.41 5.92 20.78
CA PRO A 155 -15.81 7.24 21.25
C PRO A 155 -16.76 7.14 22.45
N PRO A 156 -16.79 8.14 23.35
CA PRO A 156 -17.81 8.22 24.38
C PRO A 156 -19.22 8.18 23.77
N GLU A 157 -20.10 7.37 24.37
CA GLU A 157 -21.45 7.13 23.82
C GLU A 157 -22.24 8.43 23.61
N LYS A 158 -22.12 9.38 24.54
CA LYS A 158 -22.77 10.70 24.44
C LYS A 158 -22.34 11.44 23.18
N LEU A 159 -21.05 11.41 22.85
CA LEU A 159 -20.47 12.06 21.68
C LEU A 159 -20.92 11.35 20.39
N GLU A 160 -20.88 10.01 20.39
CA GLU A 160 -21.32 9.20 19.26
C GLU A 160 -22.78 9.46 18.89
N ARG A 161 -23.67 9.61 19.88
CA ARG A 161 -25.10 9.89 19.66
C ARG A 161 -25.38 11.24 18.99
N LEU A 162 -24.46 12.21 19.09
CA LEU A 162 -24.59 13.52 18.44
C LEU A 162 -24.29 13.47 16.93
N VAL A 163 -23.58 12.43 16.48
CA VAL A 163 -23.29 12.21 15.06
C VAL A 163 -24.42 11.37 14.45
N PHE A 164 -24.98 11.77 13.33
CA PHE A 164 -26.13 11.16 12.65
C PHE A 164 -27.29 10.77 13.58
N PRO A 165 -27.84 11.65 14.44
CA PRO A 165 -28.88 11.29 15.41
C PRO A 165 -30.13 10.73 14.72
N HIS A 166 -30.52 11.32 13.58
CA HIS A 166 -31.65 10.86 12.78
C HIS A 166 -31.49 9.42 12.25
N ALA A 167 -30.26 8.94 12.03
CA ALA A 167 -30.05 7.57 11.59
C ALA A 167 -30.48 6.55 12.66
N ALA A 168 -30.19 6.83 13.94
CA ALA A 168 -30.63 5.99 15.04
C ALA A 168 -32.16 6.03 15.20
N LEU A 169 -32.75 7.22 15.13
CA LEU A 169 -34.22 7.40 15.19
C LEU A 169 -34.93 6.64 14.07
N TRP A 170 -34.41 6.71 12.84
CA TRP A 170 -35.00 5.98 11.72
C TRP A 170 -34.83 4.48 11.85
N LEU A 171 -33.70 4.02 12.37
CA LEU A 171 -33.47 2.59 12.59
C LEU A 171 -34.45 2.02 13.62
N GLU A 172 -34.75 2.75 14.70
CA GLU A 172 -35.80 2.39 15.64
C GLU A 172 -37.18 2.39 14.97
N LYS A 173 -37.50 3.43 14.19
CA LYS A 173 -38.78 3.53 13.48
C LYS A 173 -39.00 2.42 12.47
N MET A 174 -37.95 1.79 11.93
CA MET A 174 -38.07 0.70 10.96
C MET A 174 -38.91 -0.48 11.48
N GLN A 175 -38.96 -0.71 12.79
CA GLN A 175 -39.76 -1.81 13.36
C GLN A 175 -41.26 -1.61 13.12
N TYR A 176 -41.71 -0.36 12.98
CA TYR A 176 -43.10 0.02 12.75
C TYR A 176 -43.45 0.22 11.27
N VAL A 177 -42.45 0.20 10.38
CA VAL A 177 -42.69 0.32 8.94
C VAL A 177 -43.33 -0.97 8.42
N PRO A 178 -44.43 -0.90 7.65
CA PRO A 178 -45.06 -2.08 7.05
C PRO A 178 -44.05 -2.91 6.24
N GLU A 179 -44.14 -4.23 6.35
CA GLU A 179 -43.16 -5.15 5.75
C GLU A 179 -42.95 -4.93 4.24
N GLN A 180 -44.03 -4.60 3.53
CA GLN A 180 -44.02 -4.34 2.09
C GLN A 180 -43.22 -3.09 1.72
N LYS A 181 -43.09 -2.13 2.65
CA LYS A 181 -42.32 -0.90 2.47
C LYS A 181 -40.89 -1.02 3.02
N ARG A 182 -40.65 -1.94 3.96
CA ARG A 182 -39.30 -2.18 4.51
C ARG A 182 -38.34 -2.60 3.40
N THR A 183 -37.13 -2.04 3.45
CA THR A 183 -36.06 -2.42 2.54
C THR A 183 -34.80 -2.78 3.31
N ILE A 184 -34.11 -3.83 2.84
CA ILE A 184 -32.78 -4.21 3.33
C ILE A 184 -31.79 -3.06 3.10
N ALA A 185 -31.97 -2.31 2.01
CA ALA A 185 -31.12 -1.18 1.67
C ALA A 185 -31.22 -0.01 2.66
N ALA A 186 -32.43 0.33 3.13
CA ALA A 186 -32.62 1.36 4.15
C ALA A 186 -31.94 0.97 5.47
N HIS A 187 -32.17 -0.27 5.93
CA HIS A 187 -31.50 -0.80 7.12
C HIS A 187 -29.98 -0.81 6.98
N GLY A 188 -29.46 -1.26 5.83
CA GLY A 188 -28.03 -1.28 5.55
C GLY A 188 -27.41 0.11 5.53
N PHE A 189 -28.09 1.10 4.94
CA PHE A 189 -27.63 2.49 4.91
C PHE A 189 -27.64 3.13 6.29
N LEU A 190 -28.68 2.93 7.10
CA LEU A 190 -28.74 3.43 8.47
C LEU A 190 -27.62 2.82 9.33
N ASN A 191 -27.43 1.51 9.25
CA ASN A 191 -26.32 0.84 9.94
C ASN A 191 -24.94 1.33 9.46
N LEU A 192 -24.79 1.65 8.17
CA LEU A 192 -23.58 2.28 7.66
C LEU A 192 -23.35 3.64 8.34
N LEU A 193 -24.34 4.52 8.38
CA LEU A 193 -24.21 5.83 9.04
C LEU A 193 -23.81 5.70 10.51
N LEU A 194 -24.43 4.77 11.24
CA LEU A 194 -24.08 4.51 12.63
C LEU A 194 -22.61 4.05 12.78
N ARG A 195 -22.13 3.16 11.90
CA ARG A 195 -20.72 2.75 11.87
C ARG A 195 -19.77 3.89 11.52
N LEU A 196 -20.21 4.83 10.66
CA LEU A 196 -19.41 5.99 10.27
C LEU A 196 -19.27 7.03 11.39
N ARG A 197 -20.08 6.98 12.46
CA ARG A 197 -19.94 7.90 13.62
C ARG A 197 -18.56 7.81 14.24
N ARG A 198 -18.13 6.59 14.55
CA ARG A 198 -16.79 6.30 15.08
C ARG A 198 -15.70 6.81 14.13
N VAL A 199 -15.82 6.45 12.85
CA VAL A 199 -14.86 6.82 11.81
C VAL A 199 -14.70 8.33 11.71
N LEU A 200 -15.83 9.07 11.69
CA LEU A 200 -15.84 10.52 11.65
C LEU A 200 -15.11 11.12 12.86
N LEU A 201 -15.48 10.72 14.07
CA LEU A 201 -14.93 11.28 15.30
C LEU A 201 -13.41 11.04 15.39
N GLN A 202 -12.95 9.86 15.00
CA GLN A 202 -11.52 9.51 14.95
C GLN A 202 -10.76 10.33 13.90
N ASP A 203 -11.26 10.40 12.67
CA ASP A 203 -10.54 11.09 11.59
C ASP A 203 -10.54 12.60 11.78
N CYS A 204 -11.61 13.16 12.35
CA CYS A 204 -11.67 14.57 12.69
C CYS A 204 -10.63 14.99 13.73
N ALA A 205 -10.10 14.06 14.54
CA ALA A 205 -9.04 14.38 15.50
C ALA A 205 -7.74 14.77 14.78
N PHE A 206 -7.43 14.08 13.67
CA PHE A 206 -6.30 14.45 12.81
C PHE A 206 -6.62 15.61 11.88
N LEU A 207 -7.87 15.72 11.43
CA LEU A 207 -8.34 16.87 10.67
C LEU A 207 -8.14 18.17 11.45
N GLN A 208 -8.42 18.17 12.75
CA GLN A 208 -8.22 19.33 13.63
C GLN A 208 -6.75 19.75 13.73
N GLN A 209 -5.82 18.79 13.72
CA GLN A 209 -4.39 19.11 13.74
C GLN A 209 -3.87 19.64 12.40
N ARG A 210 -4.35 19.10 11.28
CA ARG A 210 -3.81 19.41 9.95
C ARG A 210 -4.55 20.54 9.25
N HIS A 211 -5.85 20.70 9.52
CA HIS A 211 -6.75 21.64 8.88
C HIS A 211 -7.75 22.22 9.90
N PRO A 212 -7.28 23.00 10.91
CA PRO A 212 -8.15 23.53 11.96
C PRO A 212 -9.29 24.42 11.43
N ASP A 213 -9.09 25.08 10.29
CA ASP A 213 -10.09 25.95 9.66
C ASP A 213 -11.17 25.19 8.86
N ASN A 214 -11.15 23.85 8.89
CA ASN A 214 -12.10 23.03 8.14
C ASN A 214 -13.55 23.30 8.62
N LEU A 215 -14.46 23.47 7.66
CA LEU A 215 -15.87 23.76 7.95
C LEU A 215 -16.54 22.73 8.86
N LEU A 216 -16.15 21.46 8.77
CA LEU A 216 -16.70 20.39 9.62
C LEU A 216 -16.47 20.66 11.10
N LEU A 217 -15.32 21.22 11.45
CA LEU A 217 -14.90 21.49 12.84
C LEU A 217 -15.62 22.69 13.46
N LYS A 218 -16.42 23.43 12.67
CA LYS A 218 -17.27 24.50 13.18
C LYS A 218 -18.51 24.01 13.91
N HIS A 219 -18.83 22.72 13.80
CA HIS A 219 -19.98 22.11 14.48
C HIS A 219 -19.69 21.92 15.98
N ASP A 220 -20.66 22.24 16.84
CA ASP A 220 -20.52 22.26 18.32
C ASP A 220 -19.91 20.99 18.92
N ILE A 221 -20.23 19.82 18.34
CA ILE A 221 -19.61 18.52 18.68
C ILE A 221 -18.08 18.63 18.78
N PHE A 222 -17.44 19.22 17.78
CA PHE A 222 -15.99 19.30 17.68
C PHE A 222 -15.38 20.45 18.50
N GLN A 223 -16.21 21.32 19.06
CA GLN A 223 -15.81 22.40 19.97
C GLN A 223 -16.00 22.04 21.44
N SER A 224 -16.58 20.86 21.72
CA SER A 224 -16.85 20.43 23.09
C SER A 224 -15.61 19.87 23.79
N ASP A 225 -15.48 20.14 25.09
CA ASP A 225 -14.41 19.58 25.94
C ASP A 225 -14.37 18.04 25.87
N ALA A 226 -15.55 17.42 25.76
CA ALA A 226 -15.68 15.96 25.64
C ALA A 226 -15.04 15.43 24.35
N TYR A 227 -15.17 16.17 23.24
CA TYR A 227 -14.50 15.82 22.00
C TYR A 227 -13.00 16.09 22.07
N GLU A 228 -12.59 17.23 22.62
CA GLU A 228 -11.17 17.58 22.76
C GLU A 228 -10.40 16.51 23.54
N ALA A 229 -10.94 16.08 24.68
CA ALA A 229 -10.37 15.00 25.48
C ALA A 229 -10.29 13.67 24.73
N TYR A 230 -11.28 13.34 23.90
CA TYR A 230 -11.28 12.14 23.06
C TYR A 230 -10.27 12.24 21.91
N ALA A 231 -10.23 13.38 21.21
CA ALA A 231 -9.30 13.63 20.10
C ALA A 231 -7.84 13.53 20.56
N ALA A 232 -7.52 14.06 21.74
CA ALA A 232 -6.20 13.91 22.35
C ALA A 232 -5.82 12.43 22.56
N GLN A 233 -6.75 11.60 23.05
CA GLN A 233 -6.53 10.16 23.22
C GLN A 233 -6.32 9.45 21.89
N VAL A 234 -7.10 9.77 20.86
CA VAL A 234 -6.95 9.18 19.52
C VAL A 234 -5.54 9.45 18.97
N VAL A 235 -5.07 10.69 19.04
CA VAL A 235 -3.75 11.06 18.51
C VAL A 235 -2.61 10.50 19.37
N GLN A 236 -2.78 10.43 20.68
CA GLN A 236 -1.80 9.77 21.55
C GLN A 236 -1.71 8.27 21.21
N ARG A 237 -2.85 7.60 21.01
CA ARG A 237 -2.91 6.17 20.68
C ARG A 237 -2.23 5.86 19.35
N SER A 238 -2.44 6.68 18.32
CA SER A 238 -1.80 6.47 17.01
C SER A 238 -0.28 6.57 17.06
N LYS A 239 0.28 7.30 18.03
CA LYS A 239 1.74 7.39 18.24
C LYS A 239 2.28 6.24 19.09
N ALA A 240 1.48 5.74 20.02
CA ALA A 240 1.93 4.79 21.04
C ALA A 240 1.70 3.31 20.67
N VAL A 241 0.60 2.99 19.99
CA VAL A 241 0.17 1.61 19.77
C VAL A 241 0.81 1.04 18.51
N LYS A 242 1.64 0.00 18.69
CA LYS A 242 2.11 -0.85 17.59
C LYS A 242 1.14 -2.01 17.38
N ALA A 243 1.15 -2.60 16.18
CA ALA A 243 0.37 -3.81 15.89
C ALA A 243 0.70 -4.92 16.91
N PRO A 244 -0.25 -5.78 17.31
CA PRO A 244 0.02 -6.92 18.18
C PRO A 244 1.17 -7.78 17.67
N MET A 245 1.95 -8.38 18.58
CA MET A 245 3.11 -9.21 18.22
C MET A 245 2.75 -10.30 17.21
N GLU A 246 1.56 -10.89 17.31
CA GLU A 246 1.10 -11.92 16.37
C GLU A 246 0.95 -11.39 14.94
N VAL A 247 0.42 -10.17 14.76
CA VAL A 247 0.32 -9.52 13.45
C VAL A 247 1.72 -9.21 12.91
N GLN A 248 2.62 -8.71 13.76
CA GLN A 248 4.01 -8.46 13.38
C GLN A 248 4.72 -9.76 12.98
N LEU A 249 4.57 -10.83 13.76
CA LEU A 249 5.15 -12.13 13.47
C LEU A 249 4.65 -12.66 12.13
N GLN A 250 3.33 -12.66 11.91
CA GLN A 250 2.73 -13.09 10.65
C GLN A 250 3.27 -12.31 9.45
N GLN A 251 3.53 -11.02 9.59
CA GLN A 251 4.12 -10.19 8.54
C GLN A 251 5.57 -10.57 8.21
N VAL A 252 6.35 -11.01 9.19
CA VAL A 252 7.78 -11.32 9.03
C VAL A 252 8.04 -12.80 8.68
N MET A 253 7.09 -13.70 8.97
CA MET A 253 7.20 -15.14 8.71
C MET A 253 7.58 -15.50 7.26
N PRO A 254 7.03 -14.87 6.20
CA PRO A 254 7.43 -15.21 4.82
C PRO A 254 8.91 -14.92 4.55
N THR A 255 9.45 -13.82 5.08
CA THR A 255 10.86 -13.47 4.93
C THR A 255 11.76 -14.42 5.72
N LEU A 256 11.33 -14.81 6.92
CA LEU A 256 12.04 -15.82 7.72
C LEU A 256 12.05 -17.17 7.01
N HIS A 257 10.92 -17.61 6.47
CA HIS A 257 10.80 -18.87 5.73
C HIS A 257 11.72 -18.89 4.51
N ALA A 258 11.71 -17.84 3.68
CA ALA A 258 12.59 -17.75 2.52
C ALA A 258 14.09 -17.79 2.90
N LYS A 259 14.47 -17.14 4.01
CA LYS A 259 15.83 -17.21 4.54
C LYS A 259 16.18 -18.62 5.04
N MET A 260 15.25 -19.28 5.74
CA MET A 260 15.43 -20.66 6.21
C MET A 260 15.56 -21.63 5.04
N ASP A 261 14.75 -21.50 3.99
CA ASP A 261 14.85 -22.33 2.79
C ASP A 261 16.18 -22.11 2.06
N THR A 262 16.65 -20.87 2.01
CA THR A 262 17.97 -20.54 1.45
C THR A 262 19.08 -21.24 2.24
N ILE A 263 19.02 -21.17 3.58
CA ILE A 263 20.00 -21.82 4.47
C ILE A 263 19.96 -23.35 4.28
N SER A 264 18.76 -23.94 4.24
CA SER A 264 18.58 -25.37 3.98
C SER A 264 19.17 -25.78 2.62
N GLY A 265 18.94 -24.99 1.57
CA GLY A 265 19.50 -25.24 0.24
C GLY A 265 21.02 -25.13 0.18
N VAL A 266 21.61 -24.17 0.91
CA VAL A 266 23.08 -24.05 1.04
C VAL A 266 23.65 -25.26 1.78
N LEU A 267 23.01 -25.69 2.87
CA LEU A 267 23.41 -26.88 3.64
C LEU A 267 23.34 -28.15 2.79
N GLU A 268 22.24 -28.35 2.05
CA GLU A 268 22.08 -29.51 1.17
C GLU A 268 23.14 -29.55 0.06
N THR A 269 23.45 -28.39 -0.53
CA THR A 269 24.52 -28.27 -1.53
C THR A 269 25.87 -28.61 -0.92
N GLY A 270 26.19 -28.05 0.25
CA GLY A 270 27.45 -28.33 0.95
C GLY A 270 27.62 -29.81 1.30
N VAL A 271 26.56 -30.49 1.75
CA VAL A 271 26.58 -31.94 2.02
C VAL A 271 26.82 -32.75 0.74
N LYS A 272 26.17 -32.38 -0.38
CA LYS A 272 26.40 -33.03 -1.68
C LYS A 272 27.83 -32.84 -2.17
N ASP A 273 28.38 -31.65 -2.00
CA ASP A 273 29.75 -31.34 -2.39
C ASP A 273 30.75 -32.18 -1.58
N ILE A 274 30.61 -32.23 -0.24
CA ILE A 274 31.43 -33.10 0.62
C ILE A 274 31.31 -34.56 0.21
N HIS A 275 30.10 -35.04 -0.06
CA HIS A 275 29.88 -36.41 -0.51
C HIS A 275 30.58 -36.69 -1.85
N SER A 276 30.51 -35.76 -2.80
CA SER A 276 31.15 -35.88 -4.11
C SER A 276 32.67 -35.94 -4.00
N VAL A 277 33.26 -35.08 -3.15
CA VAL A 277 34.70 -35.04 -2.87
C VAL A 277 35.15 -36.35 -2.23
N LEU A 278 34.41 -36.85 -1.24
CA LEU A 278 34.69 -38.15 -0.61
C LEU A 278 34.63 -39.30 -1.62
N GLN A 279 33.61 -39.33 -2.48
CA GLN A 279 33.51 -40.36 -3.52
C GLN A 279 34.63 -40.28 -4.55
N GLN A 280 35.08 -39.08 -4.89
CA GLN A 280 36.20 -38.88 -5.81
C GLN A 280 37.52 -39.37 -5.19
N HIS A 281 37.76 -39.04 -3.91
CA HIS A 281 38.93 -39.53 -3.17
C HIS A 281 38.93 -41.05 -3.02
N LEU A 282 37.80 -41.66 -2.67
CA LEU A 282 37.68 -43.12 -2.57
C LEU A 282 37.90 -43.80 -3.92
N ARG A 283 37.45 -43.18 -5.02
CA ARG A 283 37.76 -43.66 -6.39
C ARG A 283 39.25 -43.55 -6.70
N GLY A 284 39.88 -42.42 -6.39
CA GLY A 284 41.32 -42.22 -6.59
C GLY A 284 42.15 -43.26 -5.82
N LEU A 285 41.87 -43.44 -4.53
CA LEU A 285 42.53 -44.47 -3.71
C LEU A 285 42.32 -45.87 -4.25
N ARG A 286 41.11 -46.18 -4.74
CA ARG A 286 40.82 -47.48 -5.36
C ARG A 286 41.65 -47.70 -6.62
N GLU A 287 41.73 -46.72 -7.51
CA GLU A 287 42.51 -46.83 -8.76
C GLU A 287 44.02 -46.88 -8.51
N GLU A 288 44.50 -46.25 -7.44
CA GLU A 288 45.90 -46.29 -7.04
C GLU A 288 46.29 -47.64 -6.40
N LEU A 289 45.38 -48.25 -5.62
CA LEU A 289 45.62 -49.52 -4.93
C LEU A 289 45.41 -50.77 -5.81
N LEU A 290 44.50 -50.73 -6.80
CA LEU A 290 44.15 -51.88 -7.64
C LEU A 290 45.36 -52.47 -8.40
N PRO A 291 46.23 -51.67 -9.05
CA PRO A 291 47.41 -52.17 -9.76
C PRO A 291 48.45 -52.77 -8.82
N THR A 292 48.62 -52.17 -7.64
CA THR A 292 49.57 -52.65 -6.62
C THR A 292 49.13 -53.96 -5.95
N LEU A 293 47.83 -54.28 -5.94
CA LEU A 293 47.32 -55.54 -5.40
C LEU A 293 47.28 -56.64 -6.47
N SER A 294 47.08 -56.31 -7.75
CA SER A 294 47.13 -57.27 -8.86
C SER A 294 48.54 -57.75 -9.22
N GLY A 295 49.59 -57.15 -8.64
CA GLY A 295 51.00 -57.50 -8.88
C GLY A 295 51.69 -58.25 -7.75
N ILE A 296 50.97 -58.66 -6.70
CA ILE A 296 51.56 -59.36 -5.54
C ILE A 296 51.28 -60.86 -5.66
N ASP A 297 52.20 -61.57 -6.31
CA ASP A 297 52.39 -62.98 -6.00
C ASP A 297 53.01 -63.10 -4.60
N GLY A 298 52.51 -64.08 -3.84
CA GLY A 298 52.71 -64.20 -2.41
C GLY A 298 54.18 -64.17 -1.98
N VAL A 299 54.38 -63.66 -0.76
CA VAL A 299 55.62 -63.72 0.04
C VAL A 299 56.62 -62.57 -0.21
N GLN A 300 56.22 -61.32 0.03
CA GLN A 300 57.08 -60.26 0.60
C GLN A 300 56.34 -58.98 1.07
N ALA A 301 55.01 -59.03 1.24
CA ALA A 301 54.20 -57.83 1.45
C ALA A 301 54.12 -57.32 2.90
N THR A 302 54.52 -58.09 3.92
CA THR A 302 54.15 -57.77 5.31
C THR A 302 55.09 -56.81 6.04
N GLN A 303 56.29 -56.50 5.50
CA GLN A 303 57.26 -55.64 6.19
C GLN A 303 57.43 -54.22 5.61
N MET A 304 56.95 -53.93 4.40
CA MET A 304 56.97 -52.57 3.82
C MET A 304 55.67 -51.77 4.03
N ILE A 305 54.58 -52.45 4.41
CA ILE A 305 53.24 -51.84 4.52
C ILE A 305 53.08 -50.99 5.79
N ASP A 306 53.91 -51.20 6.83
CA ASP A 306 53.58 -50.71 8.17
C ASP A 306 54.16 -49.33 8.54
N GLN A 307 55.29 -48.91 7.95
CA GLN A 307 55.93 -47.63 8.34
C GLN A 307 55.65 -46.43 7.41
N GLN A 308 55.54 -46.62 6.09
CA GLN A 308 55.28 -45.49 5.17
C GLN A 308 53.80 -45.17 4.99
N ARG A 309 52.88 -46.13 5.20
CA ARG A 309 51.45 -45.95 4.90
C ARG A 309 50.67 -45.26 6.03
N ILE A 310 51.06 -45.45 7.29
CA ILE A 310 50.44 -44.77 8.43
C ILE A 310 50.83 -43.27 8.45
N GLY A 311 52.07 -42.94 8.06
CA GLY A 311 52.53 -41.55 7.98
C GLY A 311 51.83 -40.73 6.88
N ALA A 312 51.58 -41.32 5.71
CA ALA A 312 50.82 -40.68 4.64
C ALA A 312 49.34 -40.48 5.02
N PHE A 313 48.73 -41.47 5.68
CA PHE A 313 47.34 -41.40 6.13
C PHE A 313 47.11 -40.32 7.22
N LEU A 314 48.07 -40.17 8.15
CA LEU A 314 48.01 -39.14 9.19
C LEU A 314 48.27 -37.72 8.63
N ASN A 315 49.18 -37.55 7.68
CA ASN A 315 49.41 -36.24 7.05
C ASN A 315 48.26 -35.79 6.13
N LEU A 316 47.61 -36.70 5.40
CA LEU A 316 46.45 -36.37 4.56
C LEU A 316 45.18 -36.07 5.37
N SER A 317 44.99 -36.74 6.52
CA SER A 317 43.88 -36.41 7.42
C SER A 317 44.04 -35.03 8.08
N ALA A 318 45.27 -34.61 8.39
CA ALA A 318 45.57 -33.27 8.87
C ALA A 318 45.30 -32.16 7.82
N GLN A 319 45.68 -32.37 6.56
CA GLN A 319 45.37 -31.43 5.46
C GLN A 319 43.86 -31.32 5.20
N SER A 320 43.13 -32.43 5.34
CA SER A 320 41.67 -32.46 5.18
C SER A 320 40.95 -31.70 6.29
N LEU A 321 41.43 -31.75 7.54
CA LEU A 321 40.92 -30.96 8.67
C LEU A 321 41.21 -29.46 8.51
N GLN A 322 42.33 -29.07 7.91
CA GLN A 322 42.65 -27.67 7.58
C GLN A 322 41.72 -27.10 6.51
N LEU A 323 41.44 -27.84 5.43
CA LEU A 323 40.51 -27.40 4.36
C LEU A 323 39.06 -27.23 4.85
N VAL A 324 38.61 -28.09 5.78
CA VAL A 324 37.26 -27.99 6.36
C VAL A 324 37.15 -26.83 7.35
N THR A 325 38.21 -26.49 8.08
CA THR A 325 38.23 -25.38 9.05
C THR A 325 38.45 -24.01 8.38
N GLU A 326 39.22 -23.94 7.29
CA GLU A 326 39.42 -22.69 6.53
C GLU A 326 38.23 -22.38 5.61
N GLY A 327 37.59 -23.39 5.00
CA GLY A 327 36.42 -23.20 4.13
C GLY A 327 35.12 -22.83 4.85
N THR A 328 35.01 -23.12 6.15
CA THR A 328 33.80 -22.80 6.96
C THR A 328 33.83 -21.41 7.60
N PHE A 329 34.99 -20.74 7.69
CA PHE A 329 35.12 -19.42 8.33
C PHE A 329 35.14 -18.22 7.35
N GLU A 330 35.36 -18.43 6.04
CA GLU A 330 35.41 -17.33 5.06
C GLU A 330 34.05 -16.90 4.48
N THR A 331 32.93 -17.51 4.88
CA THR A 331 31.61 -16.94 4.57
C THR A 331 31.30 -15.80 5.55
N ARG A 332 32.04 -14.69 5.44
CA ARG A 332 31.71 -13.42 6.11
C ARG A 332 30.27 -13.06 5.76
N LEU A 333 29.39 -13.18 6.74
CA LEU A 333 28.18 -12.37 6.86
C LEU A 333 28.59 -10.89 6.70
N ARG A 334 28.53 -10.36 5.47
CA ARG A 334 28.48 -8.92 5.26
C ARG A 334 27.08 -8.46 5.67
N LEU A 335 26.95 -8.07 6.94
CA LEU A 335 25.88 -7.18 7.35
C LEU A 335 26.07 -5.83 6.61
N PRO A 336 25.00 -5.19 6.12
CA PRO A 336 25.10 -3.86 5.52
C PRO A 336 25.46 -2.85 6.62
N ASN A 337 26.54 -2.09 6.41
CA ASN A 337 27.03 -1.05 7.31
C ASN A 337 25.95 0.00 7.61
N GLU A 338 25.72 0.26 8.90
CA GLU A 338 25.15 1.52 9.37
C GLU A 338 26.21 2.64 9.32
N VAL A 339 25.71 3.83 9.06
CA VAL A 339 26.42 5.11 8.87
C VAL A 339 26.85 5.68 10.22
N ALA A 340 28.10 6.16 10.35
CA ALA A 340 28.41 7.35 11.13
C ALA A 340 29.83 7.89 10.87
N THR A 341 29.87 9.11 10.33
CA THR A 341 30.75 10.24 10.66
C THR A 341 32.25 10.00 10.90
N GLU A 342 33.10 10.70 10.13
CA GLU A 342 34.22 11.42 10.75
C GLU A 342 34.78 12.56 9.89
N THR A 343 35.15 13.60 10.62
CA THR A 343 35.65 14.91 10.26
C THR A 343 37.16 14.91 9.95
N SER A 344 37.55 15.86 9.09
CA SER A 344 38.82 16.61 9.06
C SER A 344 40.16 15.88 8.89
N GLY A 345 40.99 16.37 7.95
CA GLY A 345 42.44 16.37 8.12
C GLY A 345 43.30 16.06 6.89
N ASP A 346 43.46 17.05 6.03
CA ASP A 346 44.66 17.41 5.26
C ASP A 346 45.45 16.42 4.35
N ARG A 347 45.32 16.72 3.05
CA ARG A 347 46.27 16.80 1.91
C ARG A 347 47.79 16.84 2.24
N PRO A 348 48.70 16.46 1.30
CA PRO A 348 48.80 16.97 -0.09
C PRO A 348 49.06 15.89 -1.18
N ALA A 349 48.49 15.94 -2.40
CA ALA A 349 48.61 16.86 -3.55
C ALA A 349 49.77 16.53 -4.52
N ALA A 350 49.42 15.99 -5.70
CA ALA A 350 49.91 16.28 -7.07
C ALA A 350 49.72 15.05 -7.99
N ARG A 351 49.52 15.09 -9.32
CA ARG A 351 48.86 15.98 -10.31
C ARG A 351 49.00 15.24 -11.67
N ALA A 352 47.98 15.32 -12.55
CA ALA A 352 47.98 15.01 -14.01
C ALA A 352 48.14 13.51 -14.43
N GLY A 353 47.56 12.98 -15.51
CA GLY A 353 46.76 13.48 -16.64
C GLY A 353 47.01 12.61 -17.90
N GLY A 354 45.99 12.35 -18.73
CA GLY A 354 46.08 11.75 -20.11
C GLY A 354 45.50 10.32 -20.21
N ARG A 355 44.41 10.00 -20.93
CA ARG A 355 44.02 9.99 -22.38
C ARG A 355 44.71 8.94 -23.28
N GLY A 356 43.85 8.09 -23.88
CA GLY A 356 44.01 7.32 -25.14
C GLY A 356 44.31 5.82 -24.95
N GLN A 357 43.93 4.85 -25.80
CA GLN A 357 43.01 4.69 -26.94
C GLN A 357 43.20 3.23 -27.46
N HIS A 358 42.14 2.57 -28.00
CA HIS A 358 42.14 1.40 -28.95
C HIS A 358 42.74 0.03 -28.49
N ALA A 359 42.32 -1.18 -28.92
CA ALA A 359 41.49 -1.70 -30.02
C ALA A 359 40.94 -3.15 -29.74
N GLU A 360 39.82 -3.51 -30.40
CA GLU A 360 39.46 -4.76 -31.14
C GLU A 360 39.79 -6.18 -30.59
N THR A 361 39.04 -7.30 -30.78
CA THR A 361 37.90 -7.75 -31.63
C THR A 361 37.38 -9.12 -31.09
N GLY A 362 36.13 -9.53 -31.42
CA GLY A 362 35.70 -10.94 -31.30
C GLY A 362 34.17 -11.20 -31.32
N ARG A 363 33.65 -11.70 -32.45
CA ARG A 363 32.23 -12.04 -32.76
C ARG A 363 31.67 -13.23 -31.97
N ALA A 364 30.36 -13.19 -31.64
CA ALA A 364 29.38 -14.23 -31.96
C ALA A 364 27.93 -13.71 -31.81
N ARG A 365 27.03 -14.18 -32.67
CA ARG A 365 25.65 -13.70 -32.93
C ARG A 365 24.63 -14.39 -32.03
N TYR A 366 23.52 -13.71 -31.69
CA TYR A 366 22.13 -14.11 -32.04
C TYR A 366 21.13 -13.01 -31.60
N SER A 367 20.22 -12.65 -32.51
CA SER A 367 19.04 -11.76 -32.34
C SER A 367 17.80 -12.64 -32.07
N PRO A 368 16.63 -12.17 -31.55
CA PRO A 368 15.74 -11.17 -32.19
C PRO A 368 15.05 -10.23 -31.14
N SER A 369 14.28 -9.17 -31.40
CA SER A 369 13.74 -8.46 -32.57
C SER A 369 13.11 -7.16 -32.03
N THR A 370 13.45 -6.01 -32.61
CA THR A 370 12.85 -4.70 -32.33
C THR A 370 11.83 -4.37 -33.42
N VAL A 371 10.63 -3.95 -33.02
CA VAL A 371 9.72 -3.17 -33.88
C VAL A 371 9.92 -1.69 -33.53
N SER A 372 10.36 -0.94 -34.53
CA SER A 372 10.55 0.51 -34.51
C SER A 372 9.23 1.22 -34.81
N ILE A 373 8.90 2.28 -34.07
CA ILE A 373 8.10 3.39 -34.61
C ILE A 373 8.74 4.70 -34.19
N ASP A 374 9.03 5.46 -35.23
CA ASP A 374 9.67 6.76 -35.35
C ASP A 374 8.79 7.89 -34.77
N SER A 375 9.43 8.90 -34.19
CA SER A 375 8.86 10.26 -34.09
C SER A 375 9.96 11.30 -33.85
N ARG A 376 10.64 11.67 -34.95
CA ARG A 376 11.22 13.01 -35.05
C ARG A 376 10.08 14.04 -35.13
N HIS A 377 10.07 15.04 -34.26
CA HIS A 377 9.93 16.45 -34.64
C HIS A 377 10.23 17.39 -33.45
N GLN A 378 11.39 18.05 -33.59
CA GLN A 378 11.73 19.45 -33.32
C GLN A 378 11.36 20.15 -32.01
N CYS A 379 12.44 20.61 -31.36
CA CYS A 379 12.52 21.69 -30.38
C CYS A 379 12.02 23.03 -30.93
N SER A 380 11.44 23.86 -30.06
CA SER A 380 11.60 25.31 -30.08
C SER A 380 11.57 25.85 -28.65
N GLU A 381 12.13 27.04 -28.49
CA GLU A 381 12.88 27.56 -27.35
C GLU A 381 12.07 28.17 -26.19
N PHE A 382 12.69 28.10 -25.01
CA PHE A 382 12.82 29.13 -23.97
C PHE A 382 11.94 30.39 -24.04
N VAL A 383 11.11 30.59 -22.99
CA VAL A 383 10.95 31.88 -22.27
C VAL A 383 10.61 31.60 -20.78
N GLN A 384 11.37 32.22 -19.88
CA GLN A 384 11.04 32.54 -18.48
C GLN A 384 11.54 33.97 -18.22
N PRO A 385 11.17 34.65 -17.12
CA PRO A 385 9.88 34.70 -16.40
C PRO A 385 9.44 36.17 -16.17
N ASP A 386 8.26 36.44 -15.60
CA ASP A 386 8.13 37.35 -14.42
C ASP A 386 6.68 37.66 -13.99
N SER A 387 6.56 37.71 -12.65
CA SER A 387 5.65 38.47 -11.78
C SER A 387 4.16 38.64 -12.15
N PHE A 388 3.25 38.26 -11.26
CA PHE A 388 2.17 39.15 -10.77
C PHE A 388 1.50 38.55 -9.53
N LEU A 389 2.04 38.90 -8.36
CA LEU A 389 1.30 38.99 -7.10
C LEU A 389 1.15 40.48 -6.79
N SER A 390 -0.06 41.03 -6.87
CA SER A 390 -0.57 42.10 -5.99
C SER A 390 -1.88 42.69 -6.54
N GLY A 391 -2.81 42.98 -5.62
CA GLY A 391 -4.08 43.67 -5.87
C GLY A 391 -5.23 42.68 -6.12
N ILE A 392 -6.31 42.64 -5.35
CA ILE A 392 -7.01 43.74 -4.67
C ILE A 392 -7.71 43.15 -3.45
N ALA A 393 -7.37 43.68 -2.28
CA ALA A 393 -8.25 43.72 -1.12
C ALA A 393 -9.03 45.04 -1.15
N SER A 394 -10.26 44.98 -0.63
CA SER A 394 -11.07 46.10 -0.14
C SER A 394 -11.62 47.10 -1.17
N ARG A 395 -12.94 47.08 -1.31
CA ARG A 395 -13.76 48.30 -1.21
C ARG A 395 -15.22 47.94 -0.96
N ASP A 396 -15.62 48.10 0.29
CA ASP A 396 -16.97 48.49 0.65
C ASP A 396 -17.33 49.82 -0.03
N SER A 397 -18.58 49.93 -0.50
CA SER A 397 -19.52 51.01 -0.15
C SER A 397 -20.67 51.10 -1.16
N ALA A 398 -21.87 50.95 -0.62
CA ALA A 398 -23.14 51.59 -0.97
C ALA A 398 -23.26 52.37 -2.29
N CYS A 399 -24.31 52.08 -3.05
CA CYS A 399 -25.28 53.06 -3.55
C CYS A 399 -26.56 52.37 -4.03
N LEU A 400 -27.68 52.66 -3.34
CA LEU A 400 -29.03 52.64 -3.91
C LEU A 400 -29.13 53.71 -5.02
N PRO A 401 -30.09 53.59 -5.94
CA PRO A 401 -31.14 54.59 -5.91
C PRO A 401 -32.57 54.06 -6.14
N ILE A 402 -33.48 54.95 -5.77
CA ILE A 402 -34.93 54.87 -5.65
C ILE A 402 -35.62 55.28 -6.98
N GLY A 403 -36.76 54.62 -7.27
CA GLY A 403 -37.92 55.18 -8.00
C GLY A 403 -37.85 55.18 -9.54
N GLY A 404 -38.90 54.95 -10.31
CA GLY A 404 -40.32 54.71 -10.05
C GLY A 404 -41.12 54.84 -11.37
N ARG A 405 -42.31 54.24 -11.40
CA ARG A 405 -43.41 54.33 -12.40
C ARG A 405 -43.18 53.75 -13.81
N GLY A 406 -44.18 52.95 -14.21
CA GLY A 406 -44.37 52.33 -15.52
C GLY A 406 -45.17 51.07 -15.35
#